data_AF-A0AA38F9G0-F1
#
_entry.id   AF-A0AA38F9G0-F1
#
_cell.length_a   1.000
_cell.length_b   1.000
_cell.length_c   1.000
_cell.angle_alpha   90.00
_cell.angle_beta   90.00
_cell.angle_gamma   90.00
#
_symmetry.space_group_name_H-M   'P 1'
#
loop_
_entity.id
_entity.type
_entity.pdbx_description
1 polymer ?
#
loop_
_entity_poly.entity_id
_entity_poly.type
_entity_poly.pdbx_seq_one_letter_code
_entity_poly.pdbx_strand_id
1 'polypeptide(L)' 'GKRVRVLSDSGATHNYIDASLVERRGSQTKDFEGFNRVLANGESLQCTWLVPQVSIMMGNYTVTNVFHMV' A
#
# COMPACT_ATOMS: atom_id res chain seq x y z
N GLY A 1 10.20 14.16 -4.34
CA GLY A 1 9.15 13.14 -4.49
C GLY A 1 9.10 12.63 -5.93
N LYS A 2 8.59 11.40 -6.16
CA LYS A 2 8.39 10.84 -7.51
C LYS A 2 6.90 10.72 -7.83
N ARG A 3 6.49 11.06 -9.05
CA ARG A 3 5.10 10.91 -9.50
C ARG A 3 4.66 9.45 -9.43
N VAL A 4 3.43 9.23 -8.99
CA VAL A 4 2.76 7.93 -8.94
C VAL A 4 1.37 8.06 -9.53
N ARG A 5 0.79 6.93 -9.92
CA ARG A 5 -0.66 6.84 -10.14
C ARG A 5 -1.26 6.16 -8.92
N VAL A 6 -2.39 6.68 -8.46
CA VAL A 6 -3.13 6.15 -7.32
C VAL A 6 -4.54 5.83 -7.81
N LEU A 7 -5.04 4.65 -7.46
CA LEU A 7 -6.44 4.30 -7.61
C LEU A 7 -7.16 4.68 -6.32
N SER A 8 -8.20 5.51 -6.42
CA SER A 8 -9.06 5.83 -5.29
C SER A 8 -10.24 4.86 -5.27
N ASP A 9 -10.28 3.99 -4.27
CA ASP A 9 -11.29 2.95 -4.11
C ASP A 9 -11.88 3.00 -2.69
N SER A 10 -13.12 3.46 -2.56
CA SER A 10 -13.83 3.52 -1.28
C SER A 10 -14.33 2.16 -0.79
N GLY A 11 -14.30 1.12 -1.63
CA GLY A 11 -14.62 -0.25 -1.25
C GLY A 11 -13.41 -1.01 -0.69
N ALA A 12 -12.20 -0.46 -0.82
CA ALA A 12 -11.01 -1.05 -0.25
C ALA A 12 -10.98 -0.90 1.28
N THR A 13 -10.72 -1.99 1.99
CA THR A 13 -10.62 -1.97 3.46
C THR A 13 -9.30 -1.38 3.96
N HIS A 14 -8.27 -1.39 3.11
CA HIS A 14 -6.93 -0.88 3.41
C HIS A 14 -6.30 -0.21 2.19
N ASN A 15 -5.27 0.58 2.43
CA ASN A 15 -4.41 1.09 1.36
C ASN A 15 -3.37 0.04 0.97
N TYR A 16 -3.14 -0.10 -0.33
CA TYR A 16 -2.20 -1.07 -0.90
C TYR A 16 -1.13 -0.39 -1.73
N ILE A 17 0.10 -0.91 -1.67
CA ILE A 17 1.22 -0.45 -2.48
C ILE A 17 1.92 -1.65 -3.12
N ASP A 18 2.28 -1.49 -4.39
CA ASP A 18 3.01 -2.50 -5.15
C ASP A 18 4.42 -2.73 -4.57
N ALA A 19 4.77 -3.99 -4.32
CA ALA A 19 6.06 -4.34 -3.73
C ALA A 19 7.26 -3.85 -4.56
N SER A 20 7.18 -3.92 -5.90
CA SER A 20 8.24 -3.42 -6.78
C SER A 20 8.41 -1.91 -6.67
N LEU A 21 7.34 -1.16 -6.34
CA LEU A 21 7.43 0.28 -6.10
C LEU A 21 8.15 0.58 -4.79
N VAL A 22 7.90 -0.21 -3.75
CA VAL A 22 8.56 -0.13 -2.44
C VAL A 22 10.05 -0.43 -2.57
N GLU A 23 10.41 -1.53 -3.23
CA GLU A 23 11.79 -1.95 -3.47
C GLU A 23 12.58 -0.90 -4.25
N ARG A 24 12.04 -0.41 -5.38
CA ARG A 24 12.69 0.63 -6.20
C ARG A 24 12.90 1.95 -5.47
N ARG A 25 12.23 2.15 -4.33
CA ARG A 25 12.32 3.37 -3.52
C ARG A 25 13.13 3.18 -2.25
N GLY A 26 13.55 1.95 -1.93
CA GLY A 26 14.24 1.65 -0.69
C GLY A 26 13.43 2.03 0.55
N SER A 27 12.10 1.92 0.47
CA SER A 27 11.22 2.26 1.59
C SER A 27 11.36 1.23 2.70
N GLN A 28 11.36 1.68 3.95
CA GLN A 28 11.39 0.78 5.09
C GLN A 28 10.07 0.02 5.20
N THR A 29 10.16 -1.29 5.18
CA THR A 29 9.03 -2.19 5.41
C THR A 29 9.04 -2.70 6.84
N LYS A 30 7.88 -3.10 7.31
CA LYS A 30 7.69 -3.76 8.61
C LYS A 30 6.81 -4.98 8.42
N ASP A 31 7.14 -6.05 9.10
CA ASP A 31 6.31 -7.24 9.24
C ASP A 31 5.18 -7.01 10.28
N PHE A 32 4.09 -7.75 10.15
CA PHE A 32 2.98 -7.75 11.11
C PHE A 32 2.24 -9.10 11.07
N GLU A 33 1.28 -9.31 11.97
CA GLU A 33 0.49 -10.56 12.06
C GLU A 33 -0.20 -10.93 10.74
N GLY A 34 -0.48 -9.93 9.91
CA GLY A 34 -0.98 -10.10 8.57
C GLY A 34 -2.50 -10.26 8.50
N PHE A 35 -3.02 -10.24 7.27
CA PHE A 35 -4.40 -10.65 6.98
C PHE A 35 -4.47 -11.26 5.58
N ASN A 36 -5.49 -12.08 5.36
CA ASN A 36 -5.79 -12.63 4.05
C ASN A 36 -6.84 -11.78 3.34
N ARG A 37 -6.61 -11.47 2.07
CA ARG A 37 -7.55 -10.79 1.19
C ARG A 37 -8.01 -11.73 0.09
N VAL A 38 -9.32 -11.95 0.00
CA VAL A 38 -9.91 -12.66 -1.13
C VAL A 38 -10.14 -11.68 -2.27
N LEU A 39 -9.57 -12.00 -3.43
CA LEU A 39 -9.75 -11.26 -4.67
C LEU A 39 -11.07 -11.66 -5.35
N ALA A 40 -11.52 -10.84 -6.30
CA ALA A 40 -12.76 -11.10 -7.05
C ALA A 40 -12.73 -12.41 -7.86
N ASN A 41 -11.55 -12.91 -8.21
CA ASN A 41 -11.34 -14.20 -8.88
C ASN A 41 -11.30 -15.40 -7.91
N GLY A 42 -11.49 -15.17 -6.59
CA GLY A 42 -11.47 -16.20 -5.56
C GLY A 42 -10.07 -16.52 -5.00
N GLU A 43 -9.00 -15.92 -5.52
CA GLU A 43 -7.65 -16.10 -4.98
C GLU A 43 -7.50 -15.40 -3.63
N SER A 44 -6.68 -15.97 -2.74
CA SER A 44 -6.34 -15.36 -1.45
C SER A 44 -4.92 -14.82 -1.48
N LEU A 45 -4.76 -13.53 -1.25
CA LEU A 45 -3.46 -12.89 -1.06
C LEU A 45 -3.19 -12.71 0.43
N GLN A 46 -2.05 -13.22 0.88
CA GLN A 46 -1.57 -13.02 2.24
C GLN A 46 -0.78 -11.70 2.31
N CYS A 47 -1.28 -10.74 3.09
CA CYS A 47 -0.60 -9.48 3.36
C CYS A 47 0.12 -9.59 4.70
N THR A 48 1.46 -9.67 4.72
CA THR A 48 2.27 -9.75 5.96
C THR A 48 3.27 -8.61 6.11
N TRP A 49 3.32 -7.71 5.12
CA TRP A 49 4.22 -6.57 5.09
C TRP A 49 3.47 -5.27 4.90
N LEU A 50 3.99 -4.21 5.51
CA LEU A 50 3.48 -2.85 5.35
C LEU A 50 4.61 -1.83 5.28
N VAL A 51 4.30 -0.66 4.73
CA VAL A 51 5.12 0.56 4.81
C VAL A 51 4.40 1.52 5.77
N PRO A 52 4.96 1.79 6.96
CA PRO A 52 4.22 2.44 8.05
C PRO A 52 4.00 3.94 7.82
N GLN A 53 4.83 4.59 7.00
CA GLN A 53 4.77 6.03 6.79
C GLN A 53 5.00 6.38 5.31
N VAL A 54 3.93 6.38 4.52
CA VAL A 54 3.96 6.87 3.14
C VAL A 54 3.27 8.23 3.07
N SER A 55 4.06 9.26 2.75
CA SER A 55 3.53 10.59 2.47
C SER A 55 3.23 10.75 0.97
N ILE A 56 1.97 11.03 0.65
CA ILE A 56 1.48 11.31 -0.69
C ILE A 56 1.08 12.77 -0.77
N MET A 57 1.65 13.49 -1.73
CA MET A 57 1.31 14.87 -2.01
C MET A 57 0.33 14.94 -3.19
N MET A 58 -0.82 15.55 -2.97
CA MET A 58 -1.91 15.72 -3.94
C MET A 58 -2.28 17.21 -4.01
N GLY A 59 -1.76 17.92 -5.01
CA GLY A 59 -1.84 19.37 -5.06
C GLY A 59 -1.15 20.00 -3.83
N ASN A 60 -1.91 20.75 -3.04
CA ASN A 60 -1.42 21.40 -1.82
C ASN A 60 -1.63 20.57 -0.55
N TYR A 61 -2.19 19.37 -0.67
CA TYR A 61 -2.45 18.47 0.44
C TYR A 61 -1.35 17.42 0.55
N THR A 62 -0.93 17.13 1.78
CA THR A 62 -0.08 15.96 2.08
C THR A 62 -0.85 15.05 3.01
N VAL A 63 -0.96 13.78 2.62
CA VAL A 63 -1.55 12.73 3.44
C VAL A 63 -0.46 11.73 3.77
N THR A 64 -0.27 11.44 5.05
CA THR A 64 0.62 10.37 5.51
C THR A 64 -0.23 9.22 6.01
N ASN A 65 0.00 8.02 5.48
CA ASN A 65 -0.77 6.83 5.85
C ASN A 65 0.10 5.56 5.82
N VAL A 66 -0.47 4.46 6.30
CA VAL A 66 0.10 3.11 6.22
C VAL A 66 -0.38 2.46 4.93
N PHE A 67 0.52 1.77 4.23
CA PHE A 67 0.21 0.99 3.03
C PHE A 67 0.63 -0.46 3.22
N HIS A 68 -0.25 -1.39 2.87
CA HIS A 68 0.02 -2.83 2.92
C HIS A 68 0.59 -3.28 1.58
N MET A 69 1.52 -4.22 1.64
CA MET A 69 2.10 -4.82 0.45
C MET A 69 1.31 -6.07 0.09
N VAL A 70 0.97 -6.15 -1.20
CA VAL A 70 0.34 -7.29 -1.87
C VAL A 70 1.22 -7.80 -2.98
#